data_AF-Q5YX70-F1
#
_entry.id   AF-Q5YX70-F1
#
_cell.length_a   1.000
_cell.length_b   1.000
_cell.length_c   1.000
_cell.angle_alpha   90.00
_cell.angle_beta   90.00
_cell.angle_gamma   90.00
#
_symmetry.space_group_name_H-M   'P 1'
#
loop_
_entity.id
_entity.type
_entity.pdbx_description
1 polymer ?
#
loop_
_entity_poly.entity_id
_entity_poly.type
_entity_poly.pdbx_seq_one_letter_code
_entity_poly.pdbx_strand_id
1 'polypeptide(L)' 'MKIKTSVYLDQEQVERLKRAAEAAGRSEADLIREGVDLVLLRTPRAPRTREWPSFDSGDPRFAVDAEEHLRSAYER' A
#
# COMPACT_ATOMS: atom_id res chain seq x y z
N MET A 1 11.35 -7.48 16.29
CA MET A 1 11.92 -6.31 17.00
C MET A 1 10.78 -5.35 17.30
N LYS A 2 10.65 -4.83 18.54
CA LYS A 2 9.64 -3.81 18.88
C LYS A 2 10.29 -2.43 18.84
N ILE A 3 9.65 -1.46 18.18
CA ILE A 3 10.09 -0.07 18.08
C ILE A 3 9.13 0.80 18.91
N LYS A 4 9.66 1.77 19.65
CA LYS A 4 8.85 2.73 20.41
C LYS A 4 8.58 3.98 19.56
N THR A 5 7.32 4.37 19.48
CA THR A 5 6.87 5.60 18.83
C THR A 5 5.96 6.34 19.81
N SER A 6 6.11 7.66 19.91
CA SER A 6 5.24 8.51 20.72
C SER A 6 4.28 9.26 19.81
N VAL A 7 3.01 9.35 20.20
CA VAL A 7 1.97 10.10 19.48
C VAL A 7 1.25 11.02 20.46
N TYR A 8 0.81 12.18 19.97
CA TYR A 8 -0.03 13.08 20.74
C TYR A 8 -1.50 12.71 20.50
N LEU A 9 -2.25 12.60 21.59
CA LEU A 9 -3.70 12.39 21.58
C LEU A 9 -4.33 13.54 22.36
N ASP A 10 -5.52 13.96 21.95
CA ASP A 10 -6.31 14.88 22.77
C ASP A 10 -6.88 14.18 24.02
N GLN A 11 -7.35 14.97 24.97
CA GLN A 11 -7.86 14.44 26.25
C GLN A 11 -9.08 13.52 26.04
N GLU A 12 -9.95 13.83 25.09
CA GLU A 12 -11.15 13.02 24.82
C GLU A 12 -10.76 11.64 24.29
N GLN A 13 -9.80 11.59 23.36
CA GLN A 13 -9.26 10.37 22.79
C GLN A 13 -8.64 9.48 23.86
N VAL A 14 -7.87 10.05 24.79
CA VAL A 14 -7.27 9.31 25.91
C VAL A 14 -8.35 8.69 26.80
N GLU A 15 -9.37 9.45 27.18
CA GLU A 15 -10.45 8.94 28.05
C GLU A 15 -11.34 7.92 27.34
N ARG A 16 -11.52 8.03 26.02
CA ARG A 16 -12.22 7.00 25.23
C ARG A 16 -11.39 5.72 25.11
N LEU A 17 -10.07 5.85 24.90
CA LEU A 17 -9.17 4.71 24.81
C LEU A 17 -9.10 3.93 26.11
N LYS A 18 -8.98 4.61 27.26
CA LYS A 18 -9.00 3.99 28.60
C LYS A 18 -10.27 3.18 28.84
N ARG A 19 -11.44 3.80 28.62
CA ARG A 19 -12.73 3.11 28.78
C ARG A 19 -12.87 1.89 27.86
N ALA A 20 -12.39 1.99 26.63
CA ALA A 20 -12.39 0.86 25.70
C ALA A 20 -11.44 -0.26 26.16
N ALA A 21 -10.26 0.09 26.66
CA ALA A 21 -9.28 -0.85 27.19
C ALA A 21 -9.81 -1.61 28.41
N GLU A 22 -10.42 -0.89 29.36
CA GLU A 22 -11.06 -1.47 30.54
C GLU A 22 -12.22 -2.39 30.17
N ALA A 23 -13.14 -1.94 29.32
CA ALA A 23 -14.29 -2.73 28.89
C ALA A 23 -13.87 -4.00 28.12
N ALA A 24 -12.76 -3.95 27.38
CA ALA A 24 -12.23 -5.08 26.63
C ALA A 24 -11.28 -5.98 27.45
N GLY A 25 -10.87 -5.56 28.66
CA GLY A 25 -9.86 -6.26 29.46
C GLY A 25 -8.48 -6.31 28.79
N ARG A 26 -8.12 -5.29 28.00
CA ARG A 26 -6.88 -5.23 27.20
C ARG A 26 -6.07 -3.99 27.56
N SER A 27 -4.78 -3.96 27.22
CA SER A 27 -3.97 -2.76 27.42
C SER A 27 -4.29 -1.69 26.37
N GLU A 28 -4.19 -0.41 26.74
CA GLU A 28 -4.31 0.71 25.79
C GLU A 28 -3.36 0.55 24.60
N ALA A 29 -2.14 0.05 24.86
CA ALA A 29 -1.14 -0.19 23.83
C ALA A 29 -1.54 -1.30 22.85
N ASP A 30 -2.31 -2.31 23.28
CA ASP A 30 -2.86 -3.33 22.38
C ASP A 30 -3.91 -2.74 21.45
N LEU A 31 -4.77 -1.86 21.97
CA LEU A 31 -5.79 -1.17 21.17
C LEU A 31 -5.16 -0.18 20.19
N ILE A 32 -4.12 0.55 20.59
CA ILE A 32 -3.37 1.44 19.69
C ILE A 32 -2.74 0.63 18.55
N ARG A 33 -2.10 -0.50 18.86
CA ARG A 33 -1.51 -1.37 17.82
C ARG A 33 -2.57 -1.90 16.85
N GLU A 34 -3.68 -2.40 17.37
CA GLU A 34 -4.80 -2.85 16.54
C GLU A 34 -5.37 -1.72 15.67
N GLY A 35 -5.53 -0.51 16.22
CA GLY A 35 -5.98 0.65 15.47
C GLY A 35 -5.05 0.99 14.31
N VAL A 36 -3.73 0.91 14.52
CA VAL A 36 -2.74 1.07 13.44
C VAL A 36 -2.92 0.00 12.36
N ASP A 37 -3.04 -1.28 12.75
CA ASP A 37 -3.22 -2.38 11.80
C ASP A 37 -4.52 -2.22 10.97
N LEU A 38 -5.62 -1.81 11.62
CA LEU A 38 -6.90 -1.55 10.95
C LEU A 38 -6.82 -0.40 9.94
N VAL A 39 -6.10 0.68 10.27
CA VAL A 39 -5.86 1.79 9.35
C VAL A 39 -5.02 1.34 8.15
N LEU A 40 -3.95 0.58 8.40
CA LEU A 40 -3.08 0.07 7.33
C LEU A 40 -3.80 -0.92 6.41
N LEU A 41 -4.70 -1.74 6.96
CA LEU A 41 -5.52 -2.67 6.18
C LEU A 41 -6.48 -1.93 5.24
N ARG A 42 -7.07 -0.82 5.70
CA ARG A 42 -8.03 -0.01 4.94
C ARG A 42 -7.37 0.95 3.96
N THR A 43 -6.12 1.32 4.23
CA THR A 43 -5.37 2.21 3.34
C THR A 43 -5.13 1.46 2.04
N PRO A 44 -5.60 1.98 0.88
CA PRO A 44 -5.28 1.38 -0.40
C PRO A 44 -3.77 1.25 -0.47
N ARG A 45 -3.26 0.02 -0.55
CA ARG A 45 -1.87 -0.20 -0.92
C ARG A 45 -1.80 0.32 -2.34
N ALA A 46 -1.35 1.57 -2.53
CA ALA A 46 -1.07 2.09 -3.86
C ALA A 46 -0.32 0.95 -4.55
N PRO A 47 -0.86 0.37 -5.65
CA PRO A 47 -0.15 -0.68 -6.34
C PRO A 47 1.20 -0.06 -6.65
N ARG A 48 2.24 -0.58 -5.98
CA ARG A 48 3.62 -0.24 -6.28
C ARG A 48 3.69 -0.47 -7.76
N THR A 49 3.81 0.63 -8.52
CA THR A 49 4.05 0.71 -9.96
C THR A 49 4.19 -0.70 -10.50
N ARG A 50 3.08 -1.30 -10.96
CA ARG A 50 3.18 -2.62 -11.57
C ARG A 50 4.24 -2.42 -12.64
N GLU A 51 5.37 -3.11 -12.52
CA GLU A 51 6.39 -3.05 -13.57
C GLU A 51 5.60 -3.31 -14.84
N TRP A 52 5.60 -2.33 -15.74
CA TRP A 52 4.94 -2.51 -17.03
C TRP A 52 5.44 -3.85 -17.55
N PRO A 53 4.56 -4.80 -17.92
CA PRO A 53 5.01 -6.09 -18.40
C PRO A 53 6.00 -5.84 -19.53
N SER A 54 7.27 -6.03 -19.23
CA SER A 54 8.34 -5.87 -20.19
C SER A 54 8.49 -7.20 -20.89
N PHE A 55 8.57 -7.15 -22.20
CA PHE A 55 8.98 -8.28 -23.00
C PHE A 55 10.20 -7.84 -23.78
N ASP A 56 11.12 -8.78 -23.99
CA ASP A 56 12.25 -8.55 -24.87
C ASP A 56 11.78 -8.74 -26.32
N SER A 57 11.80 -7.67 -27.10
CA SER A 57 11.49 -7.74 -28.53
C SER A 57 12.57 -8.47 -29.33
N GLY A 58 13.78 -8.65 -28.76
CA GLY A 58 14.98 -9.11 -29.47
C GLY A 58 15.52 -8.11 -30.49
N ASP A 59 14.84 -6.97 -30.65
CA ASP A 59 15.19 -5.91 -31.60
C ASP A 59 15.29 -4.56 -30.85
N PRO A 60 16.49 -3.96 -30.74
CA PRO A 60 16.69 -2.68 -30.07
C PRO A 60 16.00 -1.51 -30.79
N ARG A 61 15.56 -1.68 -32.04
CA ARG A 61 14.83 -0.67 -32.83
C ARG A 61 13.32 -0.89 -32.85
N PHE A 62 12.81 -1.93 -32.19
CA PHE A 62 11.39 -2.31 -32.22
C PHE A 62 10.42 -1.13 -31.98
N ALA A 63 10.75 -0.24 -31.03
CA ALA A 63 9.92 0.92 -30.74
C ALA A 63 9.98 2.00 -31.83
N VAL A 64 11.11 2.16 -32.51
CA VAL A 64 11.30 3.14 -33.59
C VAL A 64 10.60 2.68 -34.86
N ASP A 65 10.69 1.38 -35.16
CA ASP A 65 10.14 0.78 -36.38
C ASP A 65 8.69 0.26 -36.20
N ALA A 66 8.01 0.67 -35.12
CA ALA A 66 6.69 0.17 -34.75
C ALA A 66 5.66 0.30 -35.89
N GLU A 67 5.70 1.38 -36.67
CA GLU A 67 4.78 1.60 -37.79
C GLU A 67 5.02 0.60 -38.94
N GLU A 68 6.28 0.29 -39.25
CA GLU A 68 6.63 -0.67 -40.29
C GLU A 68 6.21 -2.09 -39.89
N HIS A 69 6.46 -2.47 -38.63
CA HIS A 69 6.02 -3.76 -38.09
C HIS A 69 4.50 -3.92 -38.15
N LEU A 70 3.74 -2.87 -37.80
CA LEU A 70 2.29 -2.87 -37.91
C LEU A 70 1.84 -3.01 -39.37
N ARG A 71 2.41 -2.21 -40.28
CA ARG A 71 2.09 -2.26 -41.70
C ARG A 71 2.30 -3.66 -42.28
N SER A 72 3.45 -4.27 -42.03
CA SER A 72 3.77 -5.63 -42.50
C SER A 72 2.85 -6.71 -41.89
N ALA A 73 2.36 -6.51 -40.67
CA ALA A 73 1.46 -7.46 -40.02
C ALA A 73 0.04 -7.44 -40.63
N TYR A 74 -0.44 -6.28 -41.07
CA TYR A 74 -1.79 -6.09 -41.61
C TYR A 74 -1.89 -6.21 -43.14
N GLU A 75 -0.79 -6.09 -43.86
CA GLU A 75 -0.73 -6.28 -45.32
C GLU A 75 -0.53 -7.74 -45.74
N ARG A 76 -0.72 -8.69 -44.81
CA ARG A 76 -0.56 -10.12 -45.03
C ARG A 76 -1.88 -10.82 -45.36
#